data_AF-A0A1I2BGX0-F1
#
_entry.id   AF-A0A1I2BGX0-F1
#
_cell.length_a   1.000
_cell.length_b   1.000
_cell.length_c   1.000
_cell.angle_alpha   90.00
_cell.angle_beta   90.00
_cell.angle_gamma   90.00
#
_symmetry.space_group_name_H-M   'P 1'
#
loop_
_entity.id
_entity.type
_entity.pdbx_description
1 polymer ?
#
loop_
_entity_poly.entity_id
_entity_poly.type
_entity_poly.pdbx_seq_one_letter_code
_entity_poly.pdbx_strand_id
1 'polypeptide(L)'
;MGTPSDDRVYGVRTVDTLGEDLYLIAGRILSDLKADQAEGNLPGNAVIVTAVQGSTITVQAHVVHTHQGEPADRTAIRSRALTVMDRYNWIGKKNRHDVRFTPSVTVRYVRSRLDAASLGSVIG
;
A
#
# COMPACT_ATOMS: atom_id res chain seq x y z
N MET A 1 -19.30 7.77 -20.22
CA MET A 1 -18.94 8.48 -18.98
C MET A 1 -17.86 7.67 -18.28
N GLY A 2 -16.60 8.09 -18.40
CA GLY A 2 -15.49 7.44 -17.71
C GLY A 2 -15.38 7.99 -16.30
N THR A 3 -15.45 7.13 -15.29
CA THR A 3 -15.07 7.49 -13.93
C THR A 3 -13.56 7.75 -13.91
N PRO A 4 -13.07 8.89 -13.39
CA PRO A 4 -11.64 9.08 -13.21
C PRO A 4 -11.15 8.07 -12.18
N SER A 5 -10.30 7.14 -12.62
CA SER A 5 -9.48 6.32 -11.74
C SER A 5 -8.50 7.24 -11.03
N ASP A 6 -8.83 7.58 -9.80
CA ASP A 6 -8.07 8.46 -8.92
C ASP A 6 -6.78 7.75 -8.46
N ASP A 7 -5.77 7.70 -9.34
CA ASP A 7 -4.38 7.31 -9.03
C ASP A 7 -3.68 8.44 -8.26
N ARG A 8 -4.21 8.78 -7.08
CA ARG A 8 -3.68 9.85 -6.26
C ARG A 8 -2.47 9.36 -5.46
N VAL A 9 -1.28 9.64 -5.99
CA VAL A 9 -0.01 9.59 -5.24
C VAL A 9 0.10 10.90 -4.43
N TYR A 10 -0.17 10.83 -3.14
CA TYR A 10 0.02 11.95 -2.23
C TYR A 10 1.45 11.89 -1.67
N GLY A 11 2.33 12.73 -2.21
CA GLY A 11 3.71 12.90 -1.74
C GLY A 11 4.17 14.32 -2.04
N VAL A 12 4.36 15.11 -1.00
CA VAL A 12 4.91 16.48 -1.05
C VAL A 12 6.26 16.46 -1.77
N ARG A 13 6.41 17.32 -2.80
CA ARG A 13 7.69 17.58 -3.46
C ARG A 13 8.66 18.19 -2.45
N THR A 14 9.67 17.45 -2.04
CA THR A 14 10.86 17.99 -1.37
C THR A 14 12.14 17.28 -1.83
N VAL A 15 12.93 18.07 -2.57
CA VAL A 15 14.40 18.11 -2.73
C VAL A 15 15.15 16.83 -3.12
N ASP A 16 15.92 16.95 -4.20
CA ASP A 16 16.86 16.00 -4.78
C ASP A 16 17.96 15.57 -3.79
N THR A 17 17.67 14.57 -2.95
CA THR A 17 18.70 13.78 -2.27
C THR A 17 18.19 12.36 -2.05
N LEU A 18 18.66 11.39 -2.86
CA LEU A 18 18.55 9.92 -2.64
C LEU A 18 17.12 9.31 -2.49
N GLY A 19 16.06 10.12 -2.47
CA GLY A 19 14.67 9.72 -2.21
C GLY A 19 13.78 9.48 -3.44
N GLU A 20 14.24 9.81 -4.65
CA GLU A 20 13.42 9.72 -5.89
C GLU A 20 12.84 8.32 -6.14
N ASP A 21 13.58 7.28 -5.79
CA ASP A 21 13.15 5.93 -6.13
C ASP A 21 12.19 5.30 -5.11
N LEU A 22 12.18 5.72 -3.84
CA LEU A 22 11.29 5.09 -2.85
C LEU A 22 9.82 5.46 -3.08
N TYR A 23 9.55 6.71 -3.48
CA TYR A 23 8.20 7.12 -3.87
C TYR A 23 7.75 6.46 -5.17
N LEU A 24 8.64 6.29 -6.15
CA LEU A 24 8.35 5.53 -7.38
C LEU A 24 8.03 4.06 -7.07
N ILE A 25 8.82 3.43 -6.20
CA ILE A 25 8.59 2.06 -5.73
C ILE A 25 7.26 1.98 -4.98
N ALA A 26 6.97 2.92 -4.08
CA ALA A 26 5.71 2.96 -3.34
C ALA A 26 4.49 3.12 -4.29
N GLY A 27 4.64 3.90 -5.36
CA GLY A 27 3.62 4.03 -6.41
C GLY A 27 3.41 2.73 -7.19
N ARG A 28 4.48 2.04 -7.56
CA ARG A 28 4.40 0.72 -8.23
C ARG A 28 3.77 -0.35 -7.34
N ILE A 29 4.16 -0.40 -6.06
CA ILE A 29 3.54 -1.28 -5.06
C ILE A 29 2.04 -1.00 -4.97
N LEU A 30 1.64 0.28 -4.88
CA LEU A 30 0.22 0.64 -4.83
C LEU A 30 -0.52 0.21 -6.10
N SER A 31 0.06 0.45 -7.28
CA SER A 31 -0.51 0.04 -8.57
C SER A 31 -0.72 -1.47 -8.67
N ASP A 32 0.28 -2.27 -8.28
CA ASP A 32 0.16 -3.74 -8.26
C ASP A 32 -0.91 -4.21 -7.28
N LEU A 33 -0.98 -3.60 -6.09
CA LEU A 33 -2.02 -3.93 -5.12
C LEU A 33 -3.42 -3.53 -5.61
N LYS A 34 -3.55 -2.45 -6.39
CA LYS A 34 -4.81 -2.07 -7.04
C LYS A 34 -5.21 -3.05 -8.15
N ALA A 35 -4.24 -3.53 -8.93
CA ALA A 35 -4.48 -4.60 -9.90
C ALA A 35 -4.95 -5.88 -9.20
N ASP A 36 -4.31 -6.26 -8.08
CA ASP A 36 -4.74 -7.40 -7.26
C ASP A 36 -6.18 -7.23 -6.72
N GLN A 37 -6.62 -6.00 -6.41
CA GLN A 37 -8.01 -5.75 -6.04
C GLN A 37 -8.97 -5.94 -7.22
N ALA A 38 -8.56 -5.56 -8.44
CA ALA A 38 -9.37 -5.74 -9.65
C ALA A 38 -9.47 -7.21 -10.06
N GLU A 39 -8.41 -8.00 -9.83
CA GLU A 39 -8.34 -9.43 -10.13
C GLU A 39 -8.99 -10.32 -9.05
N GLY A 40 -9.43 -9.75 -7.92
CA GLY A 40 -10.04 -10.50 -6.82
C GLY A 40 -9.05 -11.17 -5.87
N ASN A 41 -7.76 -10.89 -5.99
CA ASN A 41 -6.70 -11.36 -5.08
C ASN A 41 -6.68 -10.58 -3.75
N LEU A 42 -7.27 -9.38 -3.73
CA LEU A 42 -7.47 -8.56 -2.54
C LEU A 42 -8.94 -8.12 -2.45
N PRO A 43 -9.46 -7.84 -1.23
CA PRO A 43 -10.84 -7.39 -1.08
C PRO A 43 -11.08 -6.07 -1.82
N GLY A 44 -12.05 -6.05 -2.73
CA GLY A 44 -12.39 -4.84 -3.51
C GLY A 44 -12.94 -3.68 -2.67
N ASN A 45 -13.40 -3.96 -1.45
CA ASN A 45 -13.83 -2.97 -0.46
C ASN A 45 -12.69 -2.41 0.40
N ALA A 46 -11.44 -2.88 0.23
CA ALA A 46 -10.30 -2.35 0.96
C ALA A 46 -9.83 -1.02 0.35
N VAL A 47 -9.55 -0.02 1.20
CA VAL A 47 -8.82 1.18 0.80
C VAL A 47 -7.36 0.95 1.11
N ILE A 48 -6.55 0.83 0.06
CA ILE A 48 -5.10 0.61 0.16
C ILE A 48 -4.39 1.93 -0.08
N VAL A 49 -3.45 2.27 0.80
CA VAL A 49 -2.60 3.47 0.75
C VAL A 49 -1.15 3.05 0.99
N THR A 50 -0.21 3.70 0.33
CA THR A 50 1.22 3.55 0.59
C THR A 50 1.80 4.85 1.14
N ALA A 51 2.64 4.75 2.15
CA ALA A 51 3.33 5.88 2.77
C ALA A 51 4.83 5.60 2.85
N VAL A 52 5.64 6.62 2.61
CA VAL A 52 7.10 6.55 2.74
C VAL A 52 7.52 7.40 3.94
N GLN A 53 8.21 6.78 4.90
CA GLN A 53 8.76 7.47 6.07
C GLN A 53 10.21 7.03 6.28
N GLY A 54 11.16 7.92 5.99
CA GLY A 54 12.58 7.58 6.00
C GLY A 54 12.87 6.44 5.01
N SER A 55 13.48 5.35 5.49
CA SER A 55 13.74 4.13 4.71
C SER A 55 12.60 3.11 4.79
N THR A 56 11.45 3.45 5.37
CA THR A 56 10.32 2.52 5.56
C THR A 56 9.21 2.83 4.56
N ILE A 57 8.76 1.81 3.82
CA ILE A 57 7.52 1.89 3.04
C ILE A 57 6.45 1.17 3.84
N THR A 58 5.35 1.87 4.12
CA THR A 58 4.19 1.31 4.83
C THR A 58 3.02 1.15 3.89
N VAL A 59 2.50 -0.07 3.75
CA VAL A 59 1.20 -0.33 3.13
C VAL A 59 0.14 -0.31 4.22
N GLN A 60 -0.84 0.57 4.10
CA GLN A 60 -2.01 0.64 4.97
C GLN A 60 -3.23 0.13 4.21
N ALA A 61 -3.90 -0.89 4.73
CA ALA A 61 -5.14 -1.42 4.19
C ALA A 61 -6.28 -1.18 5.17
N HIS A 62 -7.28 -0.41 4.76
CA HIS A 62 -8.49 -0.13 5.51
C HIS A 62 -9.65 -0.93 4.92
N VAL A 63 -10.05 -2.02 5.58
CA VAL A 63 -11.13 -2.88 5.10
C VAL A 63 -12.45 -2.41 5.70
N VAL A 64 -13.42 -2.07 4.85
CA VAL A 64 -14.74 -1.64 5.30
C VAL A 64 -15.52 -2.85 5.83
N HIS A 65 -15.95 -2.77 7.09
CA HIS A 65 -16.57 -3.88 7.78
C HIS A 65 -17.99 -4.14 7.27
N THR A 66 -18.18 -5.24 6.54
CA THR A 66 -19.48 -5.87 6.34
C THR A 66 -19.43 -7.19 7.10
N HIS A 67 -20.17 -7.28 8.21
CA HIS A 67 -20.30 -8.41 9.15
C HIS A 67 -19.64 -9.77 8.78
N GLN A 68 -18.81 -10.29 9.70
CA GLN A 68 -18.43 -11.71 9.91
C GLN A 68 -17.33 -12.36 9.00
N GLY A 69 -16.07 -11.92 9.11
CA GLY A 69 -14.92 -12.62 8.49
C GLY A 69 -13.55 -12.17 9.02
N GLU A 70 -13.33 -12.20 10.34
CA GLU A 70 -12.41 -11.26 11.00
C GLU A 70 -10.89 -11.56 11.02
N PRO A 71 -10.36 -12.80 10.94
CA PRO A 71 -8.89 -13.02 11.01
C PRO A 71 -8.21 -13.44 9.69
N ALA A 72 -8.87 -14.26 8.87
CA ALA A 72 -8.27 -14.87 7.69
C ALA A 72 -7.88 -13.82 6.64
N ASP A 73 -8.73 -12.82 6.46
CA ASP A 73 -8.52 -11.73 5.48
C ASP A 73 -7.35 -10.83 5.89
N ARG A 74 -7.18 -10.55 7.19
CA ARG A 74 -6.07 -9.69 7.67
C ARG A 74 -4.71 -10.32 7.34
N THR A 75 -4.55 -11.60 7.63
CA THR A 75 -3.30 -12.32 7.35
C THR A 75 -3.06 -12.46 5.85
N ALA A 76 -4.11 -12.73 5.07
CA ALA A 76 -4.03 -12.81 3.62
C ALA A 76 -3.61 -11.47 2.98
N ILE A 77 -4.27 -10.37 3.34
CA ILE A 77 -3.92 -9.01 2.87
C ILE A 77 -2.49 -8.68 3.24
N ARG A 78 -2.09 -8.95 4.48
CA ARG A 78 -0.72 -8.69 4.95
C ARG A 78 0.31 -9.49 4.18
N SER A 79 0.07 -10.78 4.00
CA SER A 79 0.96 -11.69 3.27
C SER A 79 1.10 -11.26 1.81
N ARG A 80 -0.01 -10.89 1.15
CA ARG A 80 0.02 -10.42 -0.23
C ARG A 80 0.76 -9.09 -0.37
N ALA A 81 0.46 -8.12 0.49
CA ALA A 81 1.16 -6.84 0.51
C ALA A 81 2.67 -7.01 0.70
N LEU A 82 3.10 -7.84 1.65
CA LEU A 82 4.53 -8.14 1.83
C LEU A 82 5.15 -8.79 0.60
N THR A 83 4.46 -9.75 -0.03
CA THR A 83 4.94 -10.41 -1.25
C THR A 83 5.17 -9.41 -2.39
N VAL A 84 4.25 -8.46 -2.58
CA VAL A 84 4.41 -7.40 -3.58
C VAL A 84 5.58 -6.49 -3.21
N MET A 85 5.68 -6.06 -1.95
CA MET A 85 6.78 -5.21 -1.49
C MET A 85 8.15 -5.86 -1.67
N ASP A 86 8.30 -7.13 -1.33
CA ASP A 86 9.57 -7.88 -1.45
C ASP A 86 10.07 -7.94 -2.90
N ARG A 87 9.14 -8.07 -3.87
CA ARG A 87 9.48 -8.05 -5.31
C ARG A 87 10.26 -6.78 -5.69
N TYR A 88 9.84 -5.64 -5.16
CA TYR A 88 10.48 -4.35 -5.44
C TYR A 88 11.70 -4.07 -4.57
N ASN A 89 11.81 -4.72 -3.40
CA ASN A 89 12.92 -4.53 -2.49
C ASN A 89 14.24 -5.16 -2.98
N TRP A 90 14.15 -6.20 -3.82
CA TRP A 90 15.31 -6.94 -4.34
C TRP A 90 15.77 -6.54 -5.75
N ILE A 91 15.07 -5.61 -6.43
CA ILE A 91 15.45 -5.21 -7.79
C ILE A 91 16.84 -4.58 -7.78
N GLY A 92 17.76 -5.16 -8.55
CA GLY A 92 19.14 -4.69 -8.68
C GLY A 92 20.09 -5.06 -7.52
N LYS A 93 19.65 -5.90 -6.57
CA LYS A 93 20.49 -6.38 -5.45
C LYS A 93 21.13 -7.73 -5.75
N LYS A 94 22.39 -7.90 -5.34
CA LYS A 94 23.15 -9.16 -5.51
C LYS A 94 22.93 -10.15 -4.37
N ASN A 95 22.51 -9.67 -3.18
CA ASN A 95 22.31 -10.47 -1.98
C ASN A 95 20.94 -10.18 -1.36
N ARG A 96 20.29 -11.21 -0.81
CA ARG A 96 18.99 -11.11 -0.11
C ARG A 96 19.06 -10.34 1.21
N HIS A 97 20.25 -10.19 1.79
CA HIS A 97 20.46 -9.41 3.01
C HIS A 97 20.46 -7.89 2.77
N ASP A 98 20.63 -7.43 1.52
CA ASP A 98 20.63 -6.01 1.17
C ASP A 98 19.22 -5.53 0.80
N VAL A 99 18.46 -5.09 1.80
CA VAL A 99 17.15 -4.45 1.58
C VAL A 99 17.31 -2.98 1.21
N ARG A 100 16.51 -2.50 0.25
CA ARG A 100 16.46 -1.09 -0.15
C ARG A 100 15.61 -0.25 0.81
N PHE A 101 14.53 -0.85 1.32
CA PHE A 101 13.63 -0.26 2.29
C PHE A 101 13.15 -1.31 3.29
N THR A 102 12.67 -0.84 4.43
CA THR A 102 12.02 -1.69 5.43
C THR A 102 10.53 -1.76 5.09
N PRO A 103 9.98 -2.96 4.79
CA PRO A 103 8.55 -3.10 4.55
C PRO A 103 7.78 -3.08 5.88
N SER A 104 6.70 -2.29 5.92
CA SER A 104 5.73 -2.28 7.01
C SER A 104 4.32 -2.44 6.43
N VAL A 105 3.46 -3.22 7.10
CA VAL A 105 2.08 -3.40 6.67
C VAL A 105 1.15 -3.27 7.85
N THR A 106 0.17 -2.38 7.72
CA THR A 106 -0.88 -2.15 8.72
C THR A 106 -2.24 -2.43 8.09
N VAL A 107 -3.02 -3.31 8.72
CA VAL A 107 -4.39 -3.62 8.29
C VAL A 107 -5.35 -3.19 9.39
N ARG A 108 -6.28 -2.29 9.06
CA ARG A 108 -7.31 -1.79 9.99
C ARG A 108 -8.69 -2.08 9.41
N TYR A 109 -9.62 -2.45 10.28
CA TYR A 109 -11.03 -2.53 9.91
C TYR A 109 -11.70 -1.21 10.28
N VAL A 110 -12.45 -0.65 9.33
CA VAL A 110 -13.11 0.64 9.47
C VAL A 110 -14.60 0.49 9.23
N ARG A 111 -15.41 1.30 9.92
CA ARG A 111 -16.88 1.22 9.86
C ARG A 111 -17.43 1.77 8.55
N SER A 112 -16.75 2.73 7.92
CA SER A 112 -17.16 3.31 6.65
C SER A 112 -15.97 3.62 5.74
N ARG A 113 -16.24 3.70 4.43
CA ARG A 113 -15.23 4.11 3.43
C ARG A 113 -14.83 5.58 3.58
N LEU A 114 -15.72 6.42 4.10
CA LEU A 114 -15.44 7.83 4.38
C LEU A 114 -14.41 7.96 5.50
N ASP A 115 -14.51 7.15 6.56
CA ASP A 115 -13.50 7.10 7.63
C ASP A 115 -12.14 6.63 7.11
N ALA A 116 -12.15 5.67 6.17
CA ALA A 116 -10.94 5.17 5.53
C ALA A 116 -10.21 6.23 4.72
N ALA A 117 -10.96 7.03 3.96
CA ALA A 117 -10.44 8.13 3.13
C ALA A 117 -9.96 9.30 3.99
N SER A 118 -10.72 9.65 5.04
CA SER A 118 -10.34 10.69 5.99
C SER A 118 -9.04 10.34 6.73
N LEU A 119 -8.88 9.10 7.18
CA LEU A 119 -7.62 8.63 7.79
C LEU A 119 -6.45 8.63 6.80
N GLY A 120 -6.70 8.29 5.53
CA GLY A 120 -5.69 8.42 4.46
C GLY A 120 -5.32 9.89 4.18
N SER A 121 -6.25 10.83 4.37
CA SER A 121 -6.01 12.27 4.15
C SER A 121 -5.30 12.99 5.29
N VAL A 122 -5.45 12.52 6.55
CA VAL A 122 -4.85 13.14 7.74
C VAL A 122 -3.35 12.85 7.86
N ILE A 123 -2.86 11.83 7.15
CA ILE A 123 -1.43 11.48 7.10
C ILE A 123 -0.73 12.18 5.90
N GLY A 124 -1.48 12.92 5.07
CA GLY A 124 -0.99 13.69 3.93
C GLY A 124 -0.50 15.09 4.31
#